data_AF-V5N0J0-F1
#
_entry.id   AF-V5N0J0-F1
#
_cell.length_a   1.000
_cell.length_b   1.000
_cell.length_c   1.000
_cell.angle_alpha   90.00
_cell.angle_beta   90.00
_cell.angle_gamma   90.00
#
_symmetry.space_group_name_H-M   'P 1'
#
loop_
_entity.id
_entity.type
_entity.pdbx_description
1 polymer ?
#
loop_
_entity_poly.entity_id
_entity_poly.type
_entity_poly.pdbx_seq_one_letter_code
_entity_poly.pdbx_strand_id
1 'polypeptide(L)' 'MPTIQQLVRLPRQKAVKKTKSPALKACPQRRGVCTRVYTTTPRKPNSALRKVQESITSG' A
#
# COMPACT_ATOMS: atom_id res chain seq x y z
N MET A 1 -19.51 -27.90 0.58
CA MET A 1 -18.33 -28.73 0.90
C MET A 1 -17.83 -29.37 -0.40
N PRO A 2 -16.62 -29.07 -0.88
CA PRO A 2 -16.15 -29.61 -2.15
C PRO A 2 -15.73 -31.09 -2.02
N THR A 3 -15.96 -31.87 -3.07
CA THR A 3 -15.54 -33.29 -3.14
C THR A 3 -14.04 -33.40 -3.46
N ILE A 4 -13.44 -34.55 -3.16
CA ILE A 4 -12.00 -34.79 -3.44
C ILE A 4 -11.70 -34.64 -4.94
N GLN A 5 -12.57 -35.14 -5.82
CA GLN A 5 -12.41 -34.99 -7.26
C GLN A 5 -12.47 -33.53 -7.73
N GLN A 6 -13.27 -32.68 -7.08
CA GLN A 6 -13.28 -31.23 -7.35
C GLN A 6 -11.96 -30.58 -6.97
N LEU A 7 -11.36 -30.97 -5.84
CA LEU A 7 -10.06 -30.46 -5.39
C LEU A 7 -8.88 -30.96 -6.24
N VAL A 8 -8.98 -32.18 -6.78
CA VAL A 8 -7.99 -32.74 -7.70
C VAL A 8 -8.02 -32.01 -9.05
N ARG A 9 -9.23 -31.69 -9.56
CA ARG A 9 -9.38 -30.94 -10.82
C ARG A 9 -9.11 -29.43 -10.66
N LEU A 10 -9.49 -28.87 -9.51
CA LEU A 10 -9.39 -27.45 -9.18
C LEU A 10 -8.82 -27.30 -7.77
N PRO A 11 -7.49 -27.19 -7.62
CA PRO A 11 -6.88 -27.04 -6.31
C PRO A 11 -7.26 -25.70 -5.69
N ARG A 12 -7.33 -25.66 -4.36
CA ARG A 12 -7.56 -24.40 -3.64
C ARG A 12 -6.36 -23.47 -3.84
N GLN A 13 -6.64 -22.24 -4.24
CA GLN A 13 -5.63 -21.19 -4.30
C GLN A 13 -5.63 -20.37 -3.02
N LYS A 14 -4.44 -20.04 -2.52
CA LYS A 14 -4.30 -19.13 -1.39
C LYS A 14 -4.57 -17.70 -1.88
N ALA A 15 -5.35 -16.94 -1.13
CA ALA A 15 -5.58 -15.53 -1.43
C ALA A 15 -4.28 -14.73 -1.27
N VAL A 16 -3.87 -14.00 -2.30
CA VAL A 16 -2.68 -13.14 -2.27
C VAL A 16 -3.02 -11.85 -1.53
N LYS A 17 -2.25 -11.52 -0.48
CA LYS A 17 -2.40 -10.27 0.27
C LYS A 17 -1.52 -9.18 -0.36
N LYS A 18 -2.10 -8.00 -0.63
CA LYS A 18 -1.35 -6.82 -1.09
C LYS A 18 -0.79 -6.05 0.12
N THR A 19 0.43 -5.56 0.00
CA THR A 19 1.04 -4.69 1.01
C THR A 19 0.44 -3.29 0.96
N LYS A 20 0.21 -2.67 2.13
CA LYS A 20 -0.27 -1.28 2.20
C LYS A 20 0.79 -0.25 1.74
N SER A 21 2.06 -0.65 1.68
CA SER A 21 3.23 0.21 1.40
C SER A 21 4.05 -0.29 0.20
N PRO A 22 3.50 -0.26 -1.03
CA PRO A 22 4.20 -0.77 -2.22
C PRO A 22 5.50 0.00 -2.55
N ALA A 23 5.56 1.29 -2.24
CA ALA A 23 6.73 2.13 -2.53
C ALA A 23 8.01 1.67 -1.83
N LEU A 24 7.90 1.01 -0.67
CA LEU A 24 9.03 0.56 0.13
C LEU A 24 9.73 -0.70 -0.42
N LYS A 25 9.10 -1.46 -1.32
CA LYS A 25 9.59 -2.76 -1.87
C LYS A 25 10.33 -3.62 -0.83
N ALA A 26 9.70 -3.85 0.34
CA ALA A 26 10.25 -4.61 1.47
C ALA A 26 11.51 -4.05 2.16
N CYS A 27 11.95 -2.83 1.83
CA CYS A 27 12.96 -2.10 2.60
C CYS A 27 12.31 -1.42 3.82
N PRO A 28 12.99 -1.34 4.98
CA PRO A 28 12.45 -0.62 6.14
C PRO A 28 12.27 0.88 5.88
N GLN A 29 13.17 1.50 5.11
CA GLN A 29 13.19 2.92 4.77
C GLN A 29 13.76 3.10 3.36
N ARG A 30 13.38 4.18 2.67
CA ARG A 30 13.92 4.55 1.35
C ARG A 30 14.20 6.05 1.25
N ARG A 31 15.31 6.40 0.60
CA ARG A 31 15.63 7.78 0.26
C ARG A 31 14.72 8.26 -0.87
N GLY A 32 14.37 9.54 -0.84
CA GLY A 32 13.54 10.17 -1.86
C GLY A 32 13.77 11.67 -1.88
N VAL A 33 13.41 12.30 -3.00
CA VAL A 33 13.53 13.75 -3.20
C VAL A 33 12.14 14.37 -3.17
N CYS A 34 12.06 15.54 -2.52
CA CYS A 34 10.87 16.35 -2.39
C CYS A 34 10.58 17.09 -3.71
N THR A 35 9.52 16.73 -4.42
CA THR A 35 9.14 17.46 -5.65
C THR A 35 8.23 18.64 -5.34
N ARG A 36 7.34 18.50 -4.35
CA ARG A 36 6.39 19.55 -3.95
C ARG A 36 6.11 19.49 -2.46
N VAL A 37 6.08 20.65 -1.80
CA VAL A 37 5.70 20.81 -0.39
C VAL A 37 4.44 21.66 -0.31
N TYR A 38 3.41 21.19 0.41
CA TYR A 38 2.11 21.87 0.52
C TYR A 38 1.37 21.47 1.80
N THR A 39 0.21 22.08 2.03
CA THR A 39 -0.63 21.79 3.20
C THR A 39 -1.94 21.13 2.79
N THR A 40 -2.39 20.11 3.54
CA THR A 40 -3.69 19.44 3.34
C THR A 40 -4.52 19.44 4.62
N THR A 41 -5.84 19.51 4.47
CA THR A 41 -6.78 19.38 5.59
C THR A 41 -7.17 17.90 5.78
N PRO A 42 -7.24 17.38 7.01
CA PRO A 42 -7.62 15.99 7.27
C PRO A 42 -9.11 15.75 6.97
N ARG A 43 -9.48 14.47 6.81
CA ARG A 43 -10.90 14.07 6.69
C ARG A 43 -11.66 14.41 7.99
N LYS A 44 -12.90 14.89 7.85
CA LYS A 44 -13.86 15.07 8.96
C LYS A 44 -13.92 13.79 9.82
N PRO A 45 -14.03 13.87 11.17
CA PRO A 45 -14.34 15.02 12.03
C PRO A 45 -13.18 15.95 12.36
N ASN A 46 -11.97 15.60 11.94
CA ASN A 46 -10.78 16.33 12.36
C ASN A 46 -10.63 17.63 11.56
N SER A 47 -10.05 18.66 12.19
CA SER A 47 -9.69 19.94 11.57
C SER A 47 -8.26 20.31 11.93
N ALA A 48 -7.41 20.53 10.92
CA ALA A 48 -6.02 20.99 11.04
C ALA A 48 -5.43 21.31 9.66
N LEU A 49 -4.29 22.01 9.62
CA LEU A 49 -3.42 22.07 8.44
C LEU A 49 -2.24 21.10 8.62
N ARG A 50 -2.16 20.06 7.79
CA ARG A 50 -1.05 19.09 7.80
C ARG A 50 -0.06 19.45 6.71
N LYS A 51 1.22 19.65 7.07
CA LYS A 51 2.31 19.79 6.10
C LYS A 51 2.59 18.42 5.49
N VAL A 52 2.50 18.34 4.16
CA VAL A 52 2.70 17.11 3.38
C VAL A 52 3.63 17.42 2.21
N GLN A 53 4.24 16.36 1.69
CA GLN A 53 5.16 16.44 0.57
C GLN A 53 4.91 15.30 -0.43
N GLU A 54 5.00 15.63 -1.71
CA GLU A 54 5.11 14.63 -2.78
C GLU A 54 6.59 14.21 -2.92
N SER A 55 6.83 12.91 -2.87
CA SER A 55 8.18 12.34 -2.94
C SER A 55 8.31 11.39 -4.12
N ILE A 56 9.41 11.53 -4.85
CA ILE A 56 9.89 10.52 -5.79
C ILE A 56 10.92 9.67 -5.06
N THR A 57 10.83 8.35 -5.19
CA THR A 57 11.89 7.46 -4.69
C THR A 57 13.09 7.66 -5.61
N SER A 58 14.27 7.98 -5.06
CA SER A 58 15.50 7.94 -5.84
C SER A 58 15.66 6.50 -6.34
N GLY A 59 15.76 6.34 -7.68
CA GLY A 59 15.69 5.06 -8.41
C GLY A 59 16.23 3.84 -7.69
#